data_AF-A0A5N5WUE1-F1
#
_entry.id   AF-A0A5N5WUE1-F1
#
_cell.length_a   1.000
_cell.length_b   1.000
_cell.length_c   1.000
_cell.angle_alpha   90.00
_cell.angle_beta   90.00
_cell.angle_gamma   90.00
#
_symmetry.space_group_name_H-M   'P 1'
#
loop_
_entity.id
_entity.type
_entity.pdbx_description
1 polymer ?
#
loop_
_entity_poly.entity_id
_entity_poly.type
_entity_poly.pdbx_seq_one_letter_code
_entity_poly.pdbx_strand_id
1 'polypeptide(L)'
;MSHSFQNIKIGLLVGIGGGAPRQSHDIRLGDVVVSTPGNRAGGVIQYDFGKTIQNESFQVTDFLNQPPLFLLTAVSGLQAKYDSEDHQLEESITNVLKKHERLQKVYQRPHPSTDKLHKSEVVRAHGDKVGSARSISIVLTMK
;
A
#
# COMPACT_ATOMS: atom_id res chain seq x y z
N MET A 1 -0.25 -1.25 -24.07
CA MET A 1 -0.54 -2.61 -23.55
C MET A 1 -1.71 -3.27 -24.27
N SER A 2 -2.87 -2.60 -24.40
CA SER A 2 -4.06 -3.21 -25.05
C SER A 2 -3.90 -3.58 -26.53
N HIS A 3 -3.00 -2.93 -27.26
CA HIS A 3 -2.86 -3.13 -28.72
C HIS A 3 -1.88 -4.27 -29.08
N SER A 4 -0.96 -4.63 -28.19
CA SER A 4 0.06 -5.67 -28.43
C SER A 4 -0.26 -7.00 -27.74
N PHE A 5 -1.10 -6.98 -26.70
CA PHE A 5 -1.43 -8.16 -25.91
C PHE A 5 -2.94 -8.21 -25.61
N GLN A 6 -3.73 -8.59 -26.62
CA GLN A 6 -5.20 -8.59 -26.55
C GLN A 6 -5.78 -9.57 -25.51
N ASN A 7 -5.00 -10.57 -25.09
CA ASN A 7 -5.43 -11.55 -24.10
C ASN A 7 -5.09 -11.16 -22.65
N ILE A 8 -4.33 -10.08 -22.42
CA ILE A 8 -4.06 -9.59 -21.07
C ILE A 8 -5.25 -8.74 -20.61
N LYS A 9 -6.01 -9.28 -19.66
CA LYS A 9 -7.21 -8.63 -19.09
C LYS A 9 -6.92 -7.82 -17.83
N ILE A 10 -5.84 -8.15 -17.13
CA ILE A 10 -5.50 -7.60 -15.80
C ILE A 10 -3.98 -7.48 -15.70
N GLY A 11 -3.51 -6.40 -15.08
CA GLY A 11 -2.13 -6.25 -14.63
C GLY A 11 -2.12 -5.99 -13.12
N LEU A 12 -1.21 -6.66 -12.41
CA LEU A 12 -0.95 -6.41 -11.00
C LEU A 12 0.37 -5.64 -10.87
N LEU A 13 0.33 -4.49 -10.21
CA LEU A 13 1.54 -3.77 -9.83
C LEU A 13 1.96 -4.27 -8.45
N VAL A 14 3.14 -4.88 -8.36
CA VAL A 14 3.72 -5.38 -7.11
C VAL A 14 5.06 -4.70 -6.90
N GLY A 15 5.29 -4.20 -5.70
CA GLY A 15 6.53 -3.53 -5.34
C GLY A 15 6.68 -3.39 -3.84
N ILE A 16 7.88 -2.97 -3.42
CA ILE A 16 8.16 -2.61 -2.04
C ILE A 16 7.95 -1.10 -1.86
N GLY A 17 7.40 -0.70 -0.72
CA GLY A 17 7.12 0.69 -0.40
C GLY A 17 7.38 1.00 1.07
N GLY A 18 7.50 2.29 1.39
CA GLY A 18 7.57 2.77 2.78
C GLY A 18 6.17 2.92 3.38
N GLY A 19 6.00 2.52 4.63
CA GLY A 19 4.77 2.73 5.41
C GLY A 19 4.78 4.07 6.16
N ALA A 20 3.61 4.70 6.29
CA ALA A 20 3.40 5.89 7.11
C ALA A 20 2.40 5.57 8.23
N PRO A 21 2.85 4.93 9.33
CA PRO A 21 1.95 4.45 10.38
C PRO A 21 1.16 5.58 11.04
N ARG A 22 -0.10 5.28 11.38
CA ARG A 22 -1.02 6.13 12.14
C ARG A 22 -1.69 5.29 13.23
N GLN A 23 -2.20 5.93 14.27
CA GLN A 23 -2.91 5.20 15.33
C GLN A 23 -4.11 4.40 14.79
N SER A 24 -4.80 4.92 13.77
CA SER A 24 -5.92 4.22 13.12
C SER A 24 -5.47 3.12 12.15
N HIS A 25 -4.21 3.13 11.70
CA HIS A 25 -3.66 2.18 10.72
C HIS A 25 -2.17 1.94 11.01
N ASP A 26 -1.89 0.91 11.80
CA ASP A 26 -0.53 0.52 12.19
C ASP A 26 0.11 -0.37 11.11
N ILE A 27 0.70 0.28 10.10
CA ILE A 27 1.43 -0.34 8.99
C ILE A 27 2.90 -0.52 9.38
N ARG A 28 3.40 -1.75 9.28
CA ARG A 28 4.76 -2.14 9.68
C ARG A 28 5.55 -2.80 8.56
N LEU A 29 6.86 -2.96 8.76
CA LEU A 29 7.70 -3.71 7.84
C LEU A 29 7.23 -5.16 7.73
N GLY A 30 7.13 -5.66 6.50
CA GLY A 30 6.63 -7.00 6.21
C GLY A 30 5.11 -7.09 6.02
N ASP A 31 4.35 -6.02 6.34
CA ASP A 31 2.92 -5.99 6.04
C ASP A 31 2.68 -6.01 4.52
N VAL A 32 1.70 -6.79 4.09
CA VAL A 32 1.22 -6.76 2.71
C VAL A 32 0.07 -5.78 2.62
N VAL A 33 0.20 -4.81 1.73
CA VAL A 33 -0.79 -3.75 1.54
C VAL A 33 -1.47 -3.93 0.20
N VAL A 34 -2.79 -4.10 0.24
CA VAL A 34 -3.64 -4.14 -0.95
C VAL A 34 -4.42 -2.83 -1.05
N SER A 35 -4.21 -2.13 -2.16
CA SER A 35 -4.95 -0.92 -2.50
C SER A 35 -6.41 -1.26 -2.81
N THR A 36 -7.34 -0.57 -2.15
CA THR A 36 -8.78 -0.71 -2.40
C THR A 36 -9.38 0.65 -2.74
N PRO A 37 -10.32 0.76 -3.69
CA PRO A 37 -10.99 2.03 -3.95
C PRO A 37 -11.84 2.46 -2.77
N GLY A 38 -11.92 3.77 -2.54
CA GLY A 38 -12.91 4.33 -1.61
C GLY A 38 -13.10 5.82 -1.82
N ASN A 39 -14.19 6.36 -1.27
CA ASN A 39 -14.66 7.75 -1.31
C ASN A 39 -14.01 8.63 -2.40
N ARG A 40 -14.19 8.24 -3.68
CA ARG A 40 -13.81 8.94 -4.93
C ARG A 40 -12.40 8.65 -5.51
N ALA A 41 -11.63 7.71 -4.96
CA ALA A 41 -10.31 7.32 -5.46
C ALA A 41 -10.25 5.87 -5.94
N GLY A 42 -9.52 5.58 -7.02
CA GLY A 42 -9.23 4.22 -7.51
C GLY A 42 -8.22 3.42 -6.67
N GLY A 43 -8.03 3.79 -5.41
CA GLY A 43 -7.17 3.13 -4.43
C GLY A 43 -5.71 3.58 -4.41
N VAL A 44 -5.20 4.12 -5.53
CA VAL A 44 -3.86 4.72 -5.61
C VAL A 44 -3.98 6.20 -5.95
N ILE A 45 -3.36 7.04 -5.12
CA ILE A 45 -3.27 8.49 -5.34
C ILE A 45 -1.86 8.81 -5.82
N GLN A 46 -1.75 9.46 -6.98
CA GLN A 46 -0.46 9.92 -7.49
C GLN A 46 -0.09 11.25 -6.83
N TYR A 47 1.08 11.32 -6.20
CA TYR A 47 1.54 12.50 -5.47
C TYR A 47 2.09 13.61 -6.38
N ASP A 48 2.42 13.31 -7.64
CA ASP A 48 3.20 14.20 -8.52
C ASP A 48 2.39 15.04 -9.52
N PHE A 49 1.07 15.21 -9.36
CA PHE A 49 0.37 16.21 -10.15
C PHE A 49 0.60 17.61 -9.57
N GLY A 50 1.67 18.23 -10.07
CA GLY A 50 2.15 19.55 -9.71
C GLY A 50 1.05 20.61 -9.71
N LYS A 51 0.70 21.06 -8.52
CA LYS A 51 0.35 22.44 -8.18
C LYS A 51 0.49 22.54 -6.67
N THR A 52 1.71 22.78 -6.21
CA THR A 52 1.94 23.41 -4.90
C THR A 52 1.36 24.82 -5.02
N ILE A 53 0.05 24.96 -4.87
CA ILE A 53 -0.56 26.27 -4.67
C ILE A 53 -0.05 26.71 -3.30
N GLN A 54 0.86 27.68 -3.30
CA GLN A 54 1.39 28.27 -2.08
C GLN A 54 0.20 28.67 -1.20
N ASN A 55 0.10 28.07 -0.01
CA ASN A 55 -0.94 28.26 1.00
C ASN A 55 -2.29 27.52 0.84
N GLU A 56 -2.42 26.51 -0.03
CA GLU A 56 -3.63 25.67 -0.06
C GLU A 56 -3.40 24.24 0.44
N SER A 57 -4.46 23.62 0.98
CA SER A 57 -4.46 22.20 1.37
C SER A 57 -4.25 21.30 0.15
N PHE A 58 -3.54 20.18 0.34
CA PHE A 58 -3.35 19.12 -0.66
C PHE A 58 -4.65 18.85 -1.45
N GLN A 59 -4.63 19.12 -2.75
CA GLN A 59 -5.73 18.80 -3.66
C GLN A 59 -5.35 17.53 -4.40
N VAL A 60 -6.17 16.48 -4.25
CA VAL A 60 -6.02 15.29 -5.10
C VAL A 60 -6.48 15.66 -6.50
N THR A 61 -5.51 15.74 -7.40
CA THR A 61 -5.65 16.23 -8.77
C THR A 61 -6.03 15.13 -9.74
N ASP A 62 -5.71 13.86 -9.43
CA ASP A 62 -6.06 12.72 -10.26
C ASP A 62 -6.10 11.41 -9.47
N PHE A 63 -6.91 10.45 -9.93
CA PHE A 63 -7.01 9.11 -9.37
C PHE A 63 -6.78 8.09 -10.48
N LEU A 64 -6.03 7.03 -10.20
CA LEU A 64 -5.93 5.91 -11.13
C LEU A 64 -7.32 5.32 -11.39
N ASN A 65 -7.57 4.87 -12.63
CA ASN A 65 -8.83 4.25 -13.03
C ASN A 65 -9.27 3.19 -11.99
N GLN A 66 -10.54 3.25 -11.59
CA GLN A 66 -11.09 2.28 -10.67
C GLN A 66 -10.97 0.87 -11.28
N PRO A 67 -10.48 -0.13 -10.52
CA PRO A 67 -10.44 -1.51 -11.00
C PRO A 67 -11.84 -1.99 -11.39
N PRO A 68 -11.97 -2.81 -12.45
CA PRO A 68 -13.24 -3.43 -12.82
C PRO A 68 -13.96 -4.11 -11.66
N LEU A 69 -15.30 -4.10 -11.67
CA LEU A 69 -16.13 -4.59 -10.57
C LEU A 69 -15.77 -6.01 -10.10
N PHE A 70 -15.45 -6.92 -11.02
CA PHE A 70 -15.09 -8.29 -10.66
C PHE A 70 -13.82 -8.39 -9.81
N LEU A 71 -12.85 -7.48 -10.01
CA LEU A 71 -11.66 -7.39 -9.14
C LEU A 71 -12.03 -6.86 -7.77
N LEU A 72 -12.95 -5.89 -7.70
CA LEU A 72 -13.44 -5.38 -6.42
C LEU A 72 -14.16 -6.47 -5.63
N THR A 73 -15.01 -7.26 -6.28
CA THR A 73 -15.66 -8.42 -5.67
C THR A 73 -14.64 -9.43 -5.16
N ALA A 74 -13.58 -9.70 -5.93
CA ALA A 74 -12.51 -10.61 -5.51
C ALA A 74 -11.76 -10.09 -4.28
N VAL A 75 -11.46 -8.79 -4.22
CA VAL A 75 -10.83 -8.15 -3.05
C VAL A 75 -11.75 -8.19 -1.84
N SER A 76 -13.04 -7.88 -1.99
CA SER A 76 -14.00 -7.99 -0.89
C SER A 76 -14.14 -9.42 -0.38
N GLY A 77 -14.12 -10.41 -1.28
CA GLY A 77 -14.10 -11.83 -0.89
C GLY A 77 -12.82 -12.23 -0.17
N LEU A 78 -11.67 -11.72 -0.61
CA LEU A 78 -10.38 -11.92 0.06
C LEU A 78 -10.40 -11.32 1.47
N GLN A 79 -10.92 -10.10 1.62
CA GLN A 79 -11.08 -9.44 2.91
C GLN A 79 -12.00 -10.24 3.84
N ALA A 80 -13.18 -10.64 3.36
CA ALA A 80 -14.12 -11.44 4.16
C ALA A 80 -13.47 -12.74 4.64
N LYS A 81 -12.77 -13.45 3.75
CA LYS A 81 -12.04 -14.68 4.10
C LYS A 81 -10.94 -14.41 5.14
N TYR A 82 -10.19 -13.33 4.97
CA TYR A 82 -9.15 -12.93 5.91
C TYR A 82 -9.71 -12.59 7.29
N ASP A 83 -10.89 -11.96 7.36
CA ASP A 83 -11.55 -11.58 8.61
C ASP A 83 -12.24 -12.78 9.30
N SER A 84 -12.72 -13.77 8.53
CA SER A 84 -13.55 -14.88 9.04
C SER A 84 -12.83 -16.21 9.25
N GLU A 85 -11.75 -16.48 8.53
CA GLU A 85 -11.03 -17.76 8.55
C GLU A 85 -9.56 -17.56 8.92
N ASP A 86 -8.92 -18.60 9.48
CA ASP A 86 -7.46 -18.63 9.59
C ASP A 86 -6.84 -18.53 8.20
N HIS A 87 -6.08 -17.45 7.96
CA HIS A 87 -5.37 -17.24 6.71
C HIS A 87 -3.95 -17.80 6.79
N GLN A 88 -3.51 -18.47 5.72
CA GLN A 88 -2.18 -19.09 5.67
C GLN A 88 -1.07 -18.13 5.21
N LEU A 89 -1.30 -16.81 5.23
CA LEU A 89 -0.36 -15.82 4.71
C LEU A 89 0.98 -15.86 5.47
N GLU A 90 0.93 -15.72 6.80
CA GLU A 90 2.11 -15.76 7.66
C GLU A 90 2.82 -17.12 7.61
N GLU A 91 2.06 -18.22 7.55
CA GLU A 91 2.63 -19.56 7.38
C GLU A 91 3.37 -19.68 6.03
N SER A 92 2.76 -19.20 4.95
CA SER A 92 3.34 -19.21 3.61
C SER A 92 4.62 -18.37 3.55
N ILE A 93 4.60 -17.16 4.12
CA ILE A 93 5.78 -16.29 4.21
C ILE A 93 6.88 -17.01 5.00
N THR A 94 6.55 -17.53 6.19
CA THR A 94 7.50 -18.23 7.04
C THR A 94 8.12 -19.43 6.34
N ASN A 95 7.32 -20.21 5.61
CA ASN A 95 7.79 -21.36 4.85
C ASN A 95 8.75 -20.98 3.72
N VAL A 96 8.49 -19.87 3.01
CA VAL A 96 9.40 -19.34 1.98
C VAL A 96 10.71 -18.85 2.61
N LEU A 97 10.64 -18.08 3.70
CA LEU A 97 11.82 -17.57 4.39
C LEU A 97 12.69 -18.71 4.94
N LYS A 98 12.09 -19.75 5.54
CA LYS A 98 12.81 -20.95 6.02
C LYS A 98 13.53 -21.70 4.89
N LYS A 99 12.94 -21.76 3.70
CA LYS A 99 13.54 -22.43 2.53
C LYS A 99 14.67 -21.62 1.90
N HIS A 100 14.70 -20.31 2.11
CA HIS A 100 15.62 -19.40 1.45
C HIS A 100 16.35 -18.48 2.44
N GLU A 101 17.45 -18.97 3.01
CA GLU A 101 18.25 -18.23 4.00
C GLU A 101 18.67 -16.82 3.55
N ARG A 102 18.97 -16.65 2.24
CA ARG A 102 19.31 -15.33 1.69
C ARG A 102 18.14 -14.35 1.78
N LEU A 103 16.92 -14.81 1.51
CA LEU A 103 15.72 -13.99 1.64
C LEU A 103 15.40 -13.71 3.11
N GLN A 104 15.58 -14.70 3.97
CA GLN A 104 15.40 -14.52 5.42
C GLN A 104 16.28 -13.40 5.97
N LYS A 105 17.56 -13.36 5.62
CA LYS A 105 18.49 -12.32 6.12
C LYS A 105 18.11 -10.90 5.71
N VAL A 106 17.39 -10.72 4.60
CA VAL A 106 17.11 -9.41 4.01
C VAL A 106 15.65 -8.97 4.22
N TYR A 107 14.71 -9.90 4.13
CA TYR A 107 13.27 -9.63 4.06
C TYR A 107 12.49 -10.16 5.27
N GLN A 108 13.15 -10.77 6.26
CA GLN A 108 12.47 -11.15 7.49
C GLN A 108 11.91 -9.90 8.20
N ARG A 109 10.66 -9.99 8.65
CA ARG A 109 10.04 -8.96 9.50
C ARG A 109 10.93 -8.72 10.73
N PRO A 110 11.36 -7.48 11.01
CA PRO A 110 12.15 -7.19 12.20
C PRO A 110 11.32 -7.41 13.47
N HIS A 111 12.00 -7.61 14.60
CA HIS A 111 11.31 -7.67 15.88
C HIS A 111 10.61 -6.32 16.15
N PRO A 112 9.40 -6.29 16.74
CA PRO A 112 8.66 -5.05 16.98
C PRO A 112 9.43 -3.96 17.74
N SER A 113 10.35 -4.33 18.62
CA SER A 113 11.20 -3.37 19.35
C SER A 113 12.33 -2.76 18.50
N THR A 114 12.70 -3.43 17.40
CA THR A 114 13.74 -2.98 16.47
C THR A 114 13.17 -2.36 15.19
N ASP A 115 11.85 -2.38 15.04
CA ASP A 115 11.15 -1.78 13.92
C ASP A 115 11.22 -0.25 14.01
N LYS A 116 11.80 0.38 12.99
CA LYS A 116 12.02 1.82 12.94
C LYS A 116 10.83 2.50 12.28
N LEU A 117 9.83 2.82 13.09
CA LEU A 117 8.63 3.52 12.62
C LEU A 117 8.87 5.04 12.54
N HIS A 118 8.50 5.64 11.41
CA HIS A 118 8.52 7.09 11.22
C HIS A 118 7.12 7.66 11.43
N LYS A 119 7.03 8.78 12.16
CA LYS A 119 5.75 9.50 12.32
C LYS A 119 5.26 9.98 10.96
N SER A 120 3.99 9.74 10.67
CA SER A 120 3.32 10.17 9.43
C SER A 120 3.21 11.69 9.28
N GLU A 121 3.46 12.43 10.36
CA GLU A 121 3.39 13.90 10.42
C GLU A 121 4.74 14.59 10.18
N VAL A 122 5.82 13.84 9.94
CA VAL A 122 7.15 14.43 9.72
C VAL A 122 7.18 15.09 8.35
N VAL A 123 7.09 16.42 8.34
CA VAL A 123 7.46 17.25 7.19
C VAL A 123 8.97 17.15 7.05
N ARG A 124 9.45 16.36 6.07
CA ARG A 124 10.85 16.46 5.67
C ARG A 124 10.99 17.75 4.89
N ALA A 125 11.82 18.66 5.40
CA ALA A 125 12.24 19.83 4.67
C ALA A 125 13.08 19.38 3.47
N HIS A 126 12.42 19.09 2.35
CA HIS A 126 13.06 19.40 1.08
C HIS A 126 13.09 20.92 1.02
N GLY A 127 14.24 21.51 0.65
CA GLY A 127 14.40 22.95 0.51
C GLY A 127 13.15 23.58 -0.11
N ASP A 128 12.56 24.50 0.66
CA ASP A 128 11.39 25.33 0.39
C ASP A 128 9.99 24.69 0.27
N LYS A 129 9.19 25.09 1.27
CA LYS A 129 7.72 25.22 1.35
C LYS A 129 6.87 23.97 1.69
N VAL A 130 6.55 23.94 2.98
CA VAL A 130 5.33 23.46 3.66
C VAL A 130 4.32 22.68 2.80
N GLY A 131 4.29 21.37 3.04
CA GLY A 131 3.16 20.49 2.74
C GLY A 131 3.10 19.39 3.80
N SER A 132 2.00 19.31 4.55
CA SER A 132 1.74 18.19 5.45
C SER A 132 1.41 16.96 4.61
N ALA A 133 2.23 15.91 4.71
CA ALA A 133 2.05 14.68 3.95
C ALA A 133 0.80 13.93 4.43
N ARG A 134 -0.31 14.07 3.70
CA ARG A 134 -1.49 13.22 3.85
C ARG A 134 -1.70 12.42 2.57
N SER A 135 -0.88 11.38 2.37
CA SER A 135 -1.26 10.31 1.45
C SER A 135 -2.25 9.39 2.18
N ILE A 136 -3.47 9.29 1.68
CA ILE A 136 -4.46 8.30 2.12
C ILE A 136 -4.55 7.29 1.00
N SER A 137 -3.72 6.26 1.04
CA SER A 137 -4.09 5.00 0.39
C SER A 137 -5.10 4.33 1.31
N ILE A 138 -6.23 3.89 0.77
CA ILE A 138 -7.14 3.02 1.51
C ILE A 138 -6.52 1.64 1.40
N VAL A 139 -5.98 1.19 2.52
CA VAL A 139 -5.10 0.04 2.62
C VAL A 139 -5.86 -1.06 3.35
N LEU A 140 -6.04 -2.20 2.68
CA LEU A 140 -6.18 -3.46 3.39
C LEU A 140 -4.77 -3.88 3.80
N THR A 141 -4.46 -3.80 5.09
CA THR A 141 -3.23 -4.33 5.66
C THR A 141 -3.47 -5.78 6.02
N MET A 142 -2.80 -6.69 5.32
CA MET A 142 -2.76 -8.10 5.67
C MET A 142 -1.49 -8.34 6.48
N LYS A 143 -1.70 -8.77 7.72
CA LYS A 143 -0.67 -9.17 8.69
C LYS A 143 -0.56 -10.68 8.82
#